data_AF-A0A2Z6RBF6-F1
#
_entry.id   AF-A0A2Z6RBF6-F1
#
_cell.length_a   1.000
_cell.length_b   1.000
_cell.length_c   1.000
_cell.angle_alpha   90.00
_cell.angle_beta   90.00
_cell.angle_gamma   90.00
#
_symmetry.space_group_name_H-M   'P 1'
#
loop_
_entity.id
_entity.type
_entity.pdbx_description
1 polymer ?
#
loop_
_entity_poly.entity_id
_entity_poly.type
_entity_poly.pdbx_seq_one_letter_code
_entity_poly.pdbx_strand_id
1 'polypeptide(L)'
;MLDDNNLEILHNEKIDGSLFLNITEEKFMQTGLKMGLAIKLTKEVQVPKEKLKSMFSLYLSLSKVLAKYSLTSEGTEVIPSLPGPRHY
;
A
#
# COMPACT_ATOMS: atom_id res chain seq x y z
N MET A 1 11.71 -21.96 -3.91
CA MET A 1 10.28 -21.63 -3.72
C MET A 1 10.10 -21.29 -2.25
N LEU A 2 9.12 -20.46 -1.86
CA LEU A 2 8.82 -20.29 -0.43
C LEU A 2 8.19 -21.60 0.04
N ASP A 3 8.67 -22.15 1.15
CA ASP A 3 8.18 -23.40 1.74
C ASP A 3 7.74 -23.17 3.19
N ASP A 4 7.18 -24.20 3.81
CA ASP A 4 6.60 -24.12 5.17
C ASP A 4 7.65 -23.72 6.22
N ASN A 5 8.90 -24.17 6.08
CA ASN A 5 9.98 -23.78 6.99
C ASN A 5 10.30 -22.29 6.86
N ASN A 6 10.33 -21.74 5.64
CA ASN A 6 10.54 -20.31 5.44
C ASN A 6 9.39 -19.48 6.02
N LEU A 7 8.15 -19.96 5.94
CA LEU A 7 6.99 -19.31 6.54
C LEU A 7 7.04 -19.36 8.07
N GLU A 8 7.46 -20.49 8.64
CA GLU A 8 7.63 -20.64 10.08
C GLU A 8 8.67 -19.65 10.64
N ILE A 9 9.77 -19.43 9.92
CA ILE A 9 10.77 -18.41 10.27
C ILE A 9 10.14 -17.02 10.36
N LEU A 10 9.39 -16.60 9.33
CA LEU A 10 8.74 -15.29 9.30
C LEU A 10 7.71 -15.13 10.44
N HIS A 11 6.97 -16.20 10.72
CA HIS A 11 5.98 -16.23 11.81
C HIS A 11 6.64 -16.13 13.19
N ASN A 12 7.72 -16.89 13.42
CA ASN A 12 8.43 -16.91 14.70
C ASN A 12 9.10 -15.56 15.01
N GLU A 13 9.60 -14.89 13.98
CA GLU A 13 10.14 -13.52 14.08
C GLU A 13 9.03 -12.43 14.11
N LYS A 14 7.76 -12.83 14.09
CA LYS A 14 6.58 -11.95 14.12
C LYS A 14 6.64 -10.87 13.03
N ILE A 15 7.10 -11.23 11.84
CA ILE A 15 7.14 -10.31 10.71
C ILE A 15 5.71 -10.11 10.19
N ASP A 16 5.07 -9.04 10.63
CA ASP A 16 3.77 -8.60 10.14
C ASP A 16 3.87 -7.87 8.78
N GLY A 17 2.73 -7.53 8.18
CA GLY A 17 2.70 -6.85 6.88
C GLY A 17 3.40 -5.48 6.85
N SER A 18 3.38 -4.74 7.95
CA SER A 18 4.04 -3.43 8.04
C SER A 18 5.55 -3.57 8.10
N LEU A 19 6.02 -4.52 8.92
CA LEU A 19 7.43 -4.84 9.05
C LEU A 19 7.96 -5.48 7.75
N PHE A 20 7.20 -6.39 7.15
CA PHE A 20 7.50 -7.01 5.87
C PHE A 20 7.71 -5.99 4.76
N LEU A 21 6.90 -4.93 4.71
CA LEU A 21 7.08 -3.85 3.74
C LEU A 21 8.36 -3.04 3.97
N ASN A 22 8.90 -3.02 5.19
CA ASN A 22 10.01 -2.16 5.59
C ASN A 22 11.32 -2.88 5.91
N ILE A 23 11.34 -4.21 5.80
CA ILE A 23 12.50 -5.04 6.09
C ILE A 23 13.55 -4.94 4.96
N THR A 24 14.82 -5.07 5.34
CA THR A 24 15.95 -5.09 4.40
C THR A 24 16.38 -6.52 4.09
N GLU A 25 17.10 -6.72 3.00
CA GLU A 25 17.69 -8.03 2.65
C GLU A 25 18.53 -8.59 3.81
N GLU A 26 19.37 -7.75 4.42
CA GLU A 26 20.21 -8.14 5.56
C GLU A 26 19.38 -8.63 6.75
N LYS A 27 18.25 -7.94 7.05
CA LYS A 27 17.35 -8.37 8.13
C LYS A 27 16.67 -9.70 7.81
N PHE A 28 16.27 -9.94 6.56
CA PHE A 28 15.79 -11.26 6.15
C PHE A 28 16.86 -12.35 6.32
N MET A 29 18.13 -12.05 6.08
CA MET A 29 19.20 -13.02 6.33
C MET A 29 19.43 -13.27 7.82
N GLN A 30 19.30 -12.23 8.66
CA GLN A 30 19.40 -12.35 10.13
C GLN A 30 18.30 -13.24 10.72
N THR A 31 17.13 -13.32 10.10
CA THR A 31 16.07 -14.27 10.51
C THR A 31 16.35 -15.71 10.12
N GLY A 32 17.48 -16.00 9.46
CA GLY A 32 17.84 -17.36 9.02
C GLY A 32 17.33 -17.73 7.62
N LEU A 33 16.79 -16.78 6.86
CA LEU A 33 16.45 -17.03 5.46
C LEU A 33 17.72 -17.09 4.60
N LYS A 34 17.72 -18.03 3.65
CA LYS A 34 18.81 -18.14 2.68
C LYS A 34 18.87 -16.89 1.80
N MET A 35 20.08 -16.46 1.45
CA MET A 35 20.35 -15.27 0.64
C MET A 35 19.47 -15.17 -0.62
N GLY A 36 19.30 -16.27 -1.37
CA GLY A 36 18.46 -16.25 -2.57
C GLY A 36 16.98 -15.93 -2.29
N LEU A 37 16.46 -16.34 -1.13
CA LEU A 37 15.09 -16.02 -0.72
C LEU A 37 14.99 -14.57 -0.22
N ALA A 38 15.98 -14.12 0.55
CA ALA A 38 16.06 -12.75 1.04
C ALA A 38 16.08 -11.73 -0.12
N ILE A 39 16.95 -11.92 -1.12
CA ILE A 39 17.00 -11.10 -2.34
C ILE A 39 15.65 -11.08 -3.05
N LYS A 40 15.00 -12.25 -3.16
CA LYS A 40 13.70 -12.36 -3.83
C LYS A 40 12.63 -11.55 -3.08
N LEU A 41 12.50 -11.75 -1.77
CA LEU A 41 11.51 -11.04 -0.96
C LEU A 41 11.73 -9.53 -0.97
N THR A 42 12.98 -9.05 -0.85
CA THR A 42 13.28 -7.62 -0.91
C THR A 42 12.85 -7.00 -2.24
N LYS A 43 13.05 -7.68 -3.38
CA LYS A 43 12.57 -7.22 -4.69
C LYS A 43 11.05 -7.20 -4.79
N GLU A 44 10.39 -8.26 -4.28
CA GLU A 44 8.93 -8.37 -4.27
C GLU A 44 8.29 -7.27 -3.40
N VAL A 45 8.96 -6.81 -2.34
CA VAL A 45 8.49 -5.73 -1.46
C VAL A 45 8.63 -4.33 -2.09
N GLN A 46 9.62 -4.15 -2.98
CA GLN A 46 9.88 -2.87 -3.66
C GLN A 46 8.68 -2.42 -4.52
N VAL A 47 8.10 -3.36 -5.27
CA VAL A 47 7.01 -3.09 -6.24
C VAL A 47 5.73 -2.58 -5.54
N PRO A 48 5.20 -3.24 -4.49
CA PRO A 48 4.08 -2.73 -3.70
C PRO A 48 4.36 -1.37 -3.07
N LYS A 49 5.59 -1.13 -2.58
CA LYS A 49 5.95 0.13 -1.92
C LYS A 49 5.81 1.33 -2.84
N GLU A 50 6.33 1.23 -4.05
CA GLU A 50 6.23 2.30 -5.06
C GLU A 50 4.78 2.52 -5.48
N LYS A 51 4.04 1.43 -5.72
CA LYS A 51 2.63 1.49 -6.10
C LYS A 51 1.76 2.12 -5.01
N LEU A 52 1.94 1.72 -3.75
CA LEU A 52 1.22 2.30 -2.61
C LEU A 52 1.56 3.78 -2.45
N LYS A 53 2.84 4.16 -2.53
CA LYS A 53 3.27 5.56 -2.46
C LYS A 53 2.64 6.41 -3.57
N SER A 54 2.56 5.87 -4.78
CA SER A 54 1.87 6.50 -5.91
C SER A 54 0.37 6.69 -5.62
N MET A 55 -0.32 5.64 -5.16
CA MET A 55 -1.74 5.71 -4.81
C MET A 55 -2.03 6.75 -3.71
N PHE A 56 -1.23 6.77 -2.65
CA PHE A 56 -1.39 7.77 -1.58
C PHE A 56 -1.11 9.20 -2.08
N SER A 57 -0.15 9.37 -2.99
CA SER A 57 0.14 10.68 -3.60
C SER A 57 -1.03 11.16 -4.47
N LEU A 58 -1.63 10.26 -5.26
CA LEU A 58 -2.81 10.54 -6.06
C LEU A 58 -4.01 10.92 -5.16
N TYR A 59 -4.25 10.14 -4.10
CA TYR A 59 -5.31 10.42 -3.14
C TYR A 59 -5.11 11.78 -2.45
N LEU A 60 -3.90 12.10 -2.01
CA LEU A 60 -3.57 13.38 -1.38
C LEU A 60 -3.71 14.56 -2.36
N SER A 61 -3.34 14.36 -3.63
CA SER A 61 -3.56 15.35 -4.68
C SER A 61 -5.05 15.59 -4.92
N LEU A 62 -5.82 14.51 -5.04
CA LEU A 62 -7.27 14.56 -5.22
C LEU A 62 -7.95 15.25 -4.04
N SER A 63 -7.60 14.90 -2.80
CA SER A 63 -8.19 15.52 -1.61
C SER A 63 -7.89 17.02 -1.54
N LYS A 64 -6.67 17.44 -1.90
CA LYS A 64 -6.31 18.87 -2.02
C LYS A 64 -7.12 19.59 -3.09
N VAL A 65 -7.33 18.97 -4.25
CA VAL A 65 -8.16 19.53 -5.33
C VAL A 65 -9.61 19.66 -4.87
N LEU A 66 -10.19 18.64 -4.24
CA LEU A 66 -11.56 18.70 -3.72
C LEU A 66 -11.71 19.80 -2.66
N ALA A 67 -10.74 19.94 -1.76
CA ALA A 67 -10.74 21.02 -0.76
C ALA A 67 -10.73 22.42 -1.38
N LYS A 68 -9.99 22.62 -2.49
CA LYS A 68 -9.99 23.89 -3.23
C LYS A 68 -11.38 24.29 -3.74
N TYR A 69 -12.23 23.32 -4.06
CA TYR A 69 -13.59 23.53 -4.55
C TYR A 69 -14.66 23.37 -3.46
N SER A 70 -14.29 23.28 -2.18
CA SER A 70 -15.21 23.03 -1.06
C SER A 70 -16.06 21.76 -1.25
N LEU A 71 -15.53 20.77 -1.97
CA LEU A 71 -16.15 19.45 -2.20
C LEU A 71 -15.69 18.41 -1.15
N THR A 72 -15.29 18.87 0.02
CA THR A 72 -14.96 17.98 1.15
C THR A 72 -16.24 17.31 1.63
N SER A 73 -16.27 15.98 1.71
CA SER A 73 -17.49 15.28 2.14
C SER A 73 -17.72 15.50 3.64
N GLU A 74 -18.50 16.51 4.01
CA GLU A 74 -19.08 16.63 5.34
C GLU A 74 -20.28 15.69 5.45
N GLY A 75 -20.02 14.40 5.65
CA GLY A 75 -21.06 13.40 5.83
C GLY A 75 -21.85 13.08 4.55
N THR A 76 -22.53 11.95 4.58
CA THR A 76 -23.28 11.34 3.48
C THR A 76 -24.58 12.08 3.15
N GLU A 77 -24.56 13.36 2.83
CA GLU A 77 -25.62 14.09 2.10
C GLU A 77 -24.89 15.27 1.43
N VAL A 78 -24.64 15.33 0.13
CA VAL A 78 -25.59 15.50 -0.97
C VAL A 78 -24.80 15.24 -2.25
N ILE A 79 -25.21 14.25 -3.04
CA ILE A 79 -24.80 14.19 -4.45
C ILE A 79 -25.45 15.41 -5.11
N PRO A 80 -24.69 16.35 -5.72
CA PRO A 80 -25.30 17.44 -6.47
C PRO A 80 -26.07 16.80 -7.62
N SER A 81 -27.40 16.82 -7.54
CA SER A 81 -28.25 16.42 -8.65
C SER A 81 -27.92 17.38 -9.79
N LEU A 82 -27.26 16.88 -10.84
CA LEU A 82 -27.00 17.65 -12.05
C LEU A 82 -28.36 18.15 -12.56
N PRO A 83 -28.52 19.44 -12.89
CA PRO A 83 -29.77 19.91 -13.46
C PRO A 83 -30.04 19.10 -14.73
N GLY A 84 -31.22 18.48 -14.77
CA GLY A 84 -31.66 17.68 -15.90
C GLY A 84 -31.57 18.46 -17.21
N PRO A 85 -31.51 17.76 -18.36
CA PRO A 85 -31.30 18.39 -19.66
C PRO A 85 -32.35 19.49 -19.88
N ARG A 86 -31.87 20.71 -20.15
CA ARG A 86 -32.73 21.82 -20.54
C ARG A 86 -33.34 21.50 -21.89
N HIS A 87 -34.63 21.18 -21.89
CA HIS A 87 -35.44 21.15 -23.09
C HIS A 87 -35.71 22.61 -23.50
N TYR A 88 -35.12 23.00 -24.64
CA TYR A 88 -35.43 24.24 -25.36
C TYR A 88 -36.73 24.10 -26.14
#